data_AF-A0A1Q5XY23-F1
#
_entry.id   AF-A0A1Q5XY23-F1
#
_cell.length_a   1.000
_cell.length_b   1.000
_cell.length_c   1.000
_cell.angle_alpha   90.00
_cell.angle_beta   90.00
_cell.angle_gamma   90.00
#
_symmetry.space_group_name_H-M   'P 1'
#
loop_
_entity.id
_entity.type
_entity.pdbx_description
1 polymer ?
#
loop_
_entity_poly.entity_id
_entity_poly.type
_entity_poly.pdbx_seq_one_letter_code
_entity_poly.pdbx_strand_id
1 'polypeptide(L)' 'MIKKQGLPEDITMLMRQLVMNGHIRMAGTVLYTYFIRCWKLEEEHAAYYMRRYFEKYFAQQLQRHLQKLNKA' A
#
# COMPACT_ATOMS: atom_id res chain seq x y z
N MET A 1 4.19 22.62 -14.76
CA MET A 1 3.15 21.59 -14.47
C MET A 1 3.79 20.47 -13.68
N ILE A 2 3.51 20.37 -12.37
CA ILE A 2 3.94 19.22 -11.58
C ILE A 2 3.08 18.04 -12.05
N LYS A 3 3.63 17.17 -12.91
CA LYS A 3 2.97 15.92 -13.27
C LYS A 3 2.72 15.19 -11.94
N LYS A 4 1.45 14.92 -11.61
CA LYS A 4 1.10 14.02 -10.51
C LYS A 4 1.63 12.64 -10.89
N GLN A 5 2.90 12.37 -10.59
CA GLN A 5 3.47 11.04 -10.75
C GLN A 5 2.80 10.17 -9.69
N GLY A 6 1.85 9.36 -10.15
CA GLY A 6 1.38 8.23 -9.36
C GLY A 6 2.53 7.25 -9.10
N LEU A 7 2.24 6.17 -8.40
CA LEU A 7 3.18 5.06 -8.31
C LEU A 7 3.58 4.62 -9.74
N PRO A 8 4.87 4.28 -9.96
CA PRO A 8 5.28 3.59 -11.16
C PRO A 8 4.40 2.37 -11.47
N GLU A 9 4.29 2.04 -12.75
CA GLU A 9 3.38 0.98 -13.23
C GLU A 9 3.74 -0.39 -12.66
N ASP A 10 5.03 -0.71 -12.57
CA ASP A 10 5.56 -1.92 -11.95
C ASP A 10 5.16 -2.05 -10.47
N ILE A 11 5.28 -0.96 -9.70
CA ILE A 11 4.84 -0.92 -8.30
C ILE A 11 3.32 -1.08 -8.21
N THR A 12 2.57 -0.42 -9.10
CA THR A 12 1.10 -0.53 -9.15
C THR A 12 0.65 -1.96 -9.46
N MET A 13 1.31 -2.62 -10.41
CA MET A 13 1.06 -4.02 -10.77
C MET A 13 1.40 -4.96 -9.61
N LEU A 14 2.56 -4.77 -8.97
CA LEU A 14 2.96 -5.55 -7.80
C LEU A 14 1.96 -5.43 -6.64
N MET A 15 1.48 -4.21 -6.36
CA MET A 15 0.45 -3.98 -5.34
C MET A 15 -0.82 -4.76 -5.67
N ARG A 16 -1.29 -4.70 -6.92
CA ARG A 16 -2.46 -5.46 -7.35
C ARG A 16 -2.24 -6.97 -7.15
N GLN A 17 -1.11 -7.52 -7.59
CA GLN A 17 -0.82 -8.95 -7.45
C GLN A 17 -0.76 -9.39 -5.99
N LEU A 18 -0.04 -8.66 -5.13
CA LEU A 18 0.05 -9.00 -3.71
C LEU A 18 -1.32 -8.94 -3.03
N VAL A 19 -2.11 -7.90 -3.30
CA VAL A 19 -3.43 -7.71 -2.67
C VAL A 19 -4.44 -8.76 -3.15
N MET A 20 -4.48 -9.05 -4.46
CA MET A 20 -5.42 -10.04 -5.01
C MET A 20 -5.11 -11.45 -4.50
N ASN A 21 -3.83 -11.76 -4.25
CA ASN A 21 -3.41 -13.04 -3.65
C ASN A 21 -3.51 -13.06 -2.11
N GLY A 22 -4.04 -12.01 -1.48
CA GLY A 22 -4.24 -11.94 -0.03
C GLY A 22 -3.00 -11.59 0.80
N HIS A 23 -1.88 -11.25 0.16
CA HIS A 23 -0.63 -10.85 0.81
C HIS A 23 -0.64 -9.36 1.22
N ILE A 24 -1.68 -8.93 1.95
CA ILE A 24 -1.90 -7.52 2.34
C ILE A 24 -0.74 -6.96 3.17
N ARG A 25 -0.24 -7.72 4.15
CA ARG A 25 0.90 -7.29 4.99
C ARG A 25 2.16 -7.06 4.14
N MET A 26 2.44 -7.96 3.20
CA MET A 26 3.60 -7.84 2.31
C MET A 26 3.46 -6.64 1.37
N ALA A 27 2.26 -6.42 0.80
CA ALA A 27 1.97 -5.24 0.01
C ALA A 27 2.21 -3.95 0.82
N GLY A 28 1.74 -3.91 2.07
CA GLY A 28 1.99 -2.80 3.00
C GLY A 28 3.46 -2.54 3.25
N THR A 29 4.26 -3.58 3.55
CA THR A 29 5.70 -3.46 3.76
C THR A 29 6.44 -2.94 2.52
N VAL A 30 6.13 -3.49 1.34
CA VAL A 30 6.74 -3.05 0.07
C VAL A 30 6.42 -1.58 -0.18
N LEU A 31 5.16 -1.17 -0.04
CA LEU A 31 4.74 0.19 -0.33
C LEU A 31 5.33 1.19 0.67
N TYR A 32 5.33 0.85 1.96
CA TYR A 32 5.98 1.66 3.02
C TYR A 32 7.47 1.85 2.73
N THR A 33 8.18 0.75 2.42
CA THR A 33 9.60 0.79 2.10
C THR A 33 9.89 1.61 0.85
N TYR A 34 9.03 1.50 -0.17
CA TYR A 34 9.14 2.28 -1.40
C TYR A 34 9.00 3.78 -1.12
N PHE A 35 8.02 4.17 -0.30
CA PHE A 35 7.85 5.57 0.10
C PHE A 35 9.07 6.14 0.85
N ILE A 36 9.68 5.37 1.74
CA ILE A 36 10.91 5.80 2.44
C ILE A 36 12.09 5.86 1.47
N ARG A 37 12.33 4.79 0.70
CA ARG A 37 13.59 4.62 -0.05
C ARG A 37 13.60 5.39 -1.35
N CYS A 38 12.48 5.40 -2.08
CA CYS A 38 12.39 6.00 -3.42
C CYS A 38 11.81 7.41 -3.36
N TRP A 39 10.78 7.64 -2.54
CA TRP A 39 10.14 8.96 -2.41
C TRP A 39 10.71 9.80 -1.26
N LYS A 40 11.64 9.24 -0.47
CA LYS A 40 12.33 9.93 0.63
C LYS A 40 11.36 10.53 1.66
N LEU A 41 10.23 9.86 1.88
CA LEU A 41 9.29 10.26 2.91
C LEU A 41 9.81 9.85 4.28
N GLU A 42 9.53 10.68 5.28
CA GLU A 42 9.68 10.32 6.68
C GLU A 42 8.73 9.18 7.06
N GLU A 43 9.05 8.43 8.11
CA GLU A 43 8.31 7.24 8.52
C GLU A 43 6.81 7.50 8.74
N GLU A 44 6.48 8.60 9.41
CA GLU A 44 5.08 8.98 9.67
C GLU A 44 4.32 9.24 8.36
N HIS A 45 4.94 9.97 7.43
CA HIS A 45 4.37 10.27 6.12
C HIS A 45 4.23 8.99 5.28
N ALA A 46 5.25 8.13 5.27
CA ALA A 46 5.21 6.85 4.58
C ALA A 46 4.08 5.95 5.12
N ALA A 47 3.90 5.88 6.44
CA ALA A 47 2.82 5.13 7.07
C ALA A 47 1.45 5.72 6.77
N TYR A 48 1.34 7.05 6.74
CA TYR A 48 0.12 7.77 6.39
C TYR A 48 -0.31 7.48 4.95
N TYR A 49 0.59 7.71 3.98
CA TYR A 49 0.27 7.52 2.56
C TYR A 49 0.06 6.05 2.21
N MET A 50 0.76 5.12 2.88
CA MET A 50 0.53 3.70 2.72
C MET A 50 -0.90 3.33 3.10
N ARG A 51 -1.35 3.73 4.31
CA ARG A 51 -2.74 3.47 4.75
C ARG A 51 -3.75 4.05 3.78
N ARG A 52 -3.58 5.33 3.42
CA ARG A 52 -4.48 6.04 2.52
C ARG A 52 -4.52 5.42 1.11
N TYR A 53 -3.42 4.83 0.65
CA TYR A 53 -3.39 4.09 -0.61
C TYR A 53 -4.26 2.82 -0.54
N PHE A 54 -4.12 2.00 0.50
CA PHE A 54 -4.96 0.80 0.67
C PHE A 54 -6.44 1.15 0.87
N GLU A 55 -6.75 2.19 1.64
CA GLU A 55 -8.12 2.69 1.82
C GLU A 55 -8.74 3.12 0.49
N LYS A 56 -7.96 3.78 -0.38
CA LYS A 56 -8.46 4.28 -1.67
C LYS A 56 -8.63 3.19 -2.72
N TYR A 57 -7.68 2.27 -2.83
CA TYR A 57 -7.60 1.34 -3.97
C TYR A 57 -7.99 -0.10 -3.62
N PHE A 58 -7.96 -0.47 -2.34
CA PHE A 58 -8.10 -1.86 -1.89
C PHE A 58 -8.96 -1.98 -0.61
N ALA A 59 -9.94 -1.07 -0.43
CA ALA A 59 -10.75 -0.98 0.79
C ALA A 59 -11.38 -2.32 1.21
N GLN A 60 -11.94 -3.06 0.25
CA GLN A 60 -12.61 -4.34 0.53
C GLN A 60 -11.62 -5.39 1.01
N GLN A 61 -10.44 -5.48 0.40
CA GLN A 61 -9.41 -6.44 0.76
C GLN A 61 -8.78 -6.08 2.11
N LEU A 62 -8.59 -4.79 2.38
CA LEU A 62 -8.16 -4.29 3.68
C LEU A 62 -9.18 -4.66 4.77
N GLN A 63 -10.46 -4.41 4.54
CA GLN A 63 -11.52 -4.76 5.49
C GLN A 63 -11.55 -6.27 5.78
N ARG A 64 -11.46 -7.12 4.75
CA ARG A 64 -11.40 -8.57 4.91
C ARG A 64 -10.17 -9.01 5.72
N HIS A 65 -9.02 -8.37 5.49
CA HIS A 65 -7.80 -8.66 6.25
C HIS A 65 -7.95 -8.29 7.72
N LEU A 66 -8.48 -7.10 8.03
CA LEU A 66 -8.73 -6.66 9.41
C LEU A 66 -9.74 -7.57 10.13
N GLN A 67 -10.81 -7.99 9.45
CA GLN A 67 -11.77 -8.95 10.01
C GLN A 67 -11.12 -10.30 10.35
N LYS A 68 -10.16 -10.77 9.54
CA LYS A 68 -9.41 -12.00 9.84
C LYS A 68 -8.49 -11.81 11.05
N LEU A 69 -7.85 -10.65 11.18
CA LEU A 69 -7.00 -10.34 12.32
C LEU A 69 -7.78 -10.22 13.63
N ASN A 70 -8.98 -9.62 13.61
CA ASN A 70 -9.81 -9.47 14.80
C ASN A 70 -10.51 -10.76 15.25
N LYS A 71 -10.48 -11.81 14.42
CA LYS A 71 -11.03 -13.14 14.73
C LYS A 71 -9.96 -14.15 15.19
N ALA A 72 -8.69 -13.79 15.05
CA ALA A 72 -7.55 -14.59 15.49
C ALA A 72 -7.13 -14.17 16.90
#